data_AF-A0A2T9ZAE9-F1
#
_entry.id   AF-A0A2T9ZAE9-F1
#
_cell.length_a   1.000
_cell.length_b   1.000
_cell.length_c   1.000
_cell.angle_alpha   90.00
_cell.angle_beta   90.00
_cell.angle_gamma   90.00
#
_symmetry.space_group_name_H-M   'P 1'
#
loop_
_entity.id
_entity.type
_entity.pdbx_description
1 polymer ?
#
loop_
_entity_poly.entity_id
_entity_poly.type
_entity_poly.pdbx_seq_one_letter_code
_entity_poly.pdbx_strand_id
1 'polypeptide(L)'
;MSSTPCEKYPSVYLLPQTNQLKALMTMIRDRNTIRRDFVFYSDRVIRLLVEEALNHLPVVETTVITPTDSEFKGLAFRGQICGVSIMRAGESMEQGLRHVCTGVRIGKVLIQRDEATALPKLYYSKLPDDIAHRY
;
A
#
# COMPACT_ATOMS: atom_id res chain seq x y z
N MET A 1 28.29 12.71 -1.48
CA MET A 1 26.95 12.59 -2.09
C MET A 1 26.44 11.21 -1.75
N SER A 2 25.46 11.08 -0.84
CA SER A 2 24.93 9.78 -0.46
C SER A 2 24.14 9.20 -1.63
N SER A 3 24.55 8.02 -2.12
CA SER A 3 23.80 7.25 -3.12
C SER A 3 22.34 7.14 -2.69
N THR A 4 21.41 7.45 -3.59
CA THR A 4 19.99 7.35 -3.26
C THR A 4 19.62 5.88 -2.96
N PRO A 5 18.66 5.59 -2.06
CA PRO A 5 18.32 4.20 -1.71
C PRO A 5 17.96 3.33 -2.93
N CYS A 6 17.43 3.93 -3.99
CA CYS A 6 17.07 3.25 -5.24
C CYS A 6 18.29 2.78 -6.03
N GLU A 7 19.42 3.50 -5.95
CA GLU A 7 20.69 3.07 -6.57
C GLU A 7 21.28 1.85 -5.86
N LYS A 8 21.04 1.74 -4.55
CA LYS A 8 21.55 0.64 -3.74
C LYS A 8 20.64 -0.59 -3.77
N TYR A 9 19.33 -0.40 -3.90
CA TYR A 9 18.33 -1.47 -3.83
C TYR A 9 17.38 -1.39 -5.03
N PRO A 10 17.52 -2.27 -6.03
CA PRO A 10 16.74 -2.19 -7.27
C PRO A 10 15.25 -2.49 -7.10
N SER A 11 14.85 -3.13 -5.99
CA SER A 11 13.45 -3.41 -5.66
C SER A 11 12.78 -2.30 -4.86
N VAL A 12 13.45 -1.16 -4.67
CA VAL A 12 12.90 0.00 -3.95
C VAL A 12 12.42 1.02 -4.97
N TYR A 13 11.12 1.31 -4.91
CA TYR A 13 10.47 2.31 -5.75
C TYR A 13 10.10 3.52 -4.88
N LEU A 14 10.55 4.70 -5.30
CA LEU A 14 10.26 5.94 -4.59
C LEU A 14 9.11 6.66 -5.27
N LEU A 15 8.07 7.00 -4.49
CA LEU A 15 7.01 7.89 -4.97
C LEU A 15 7.61 9.18 -5.53
N PRO A 16 7.08 9.70 -6.65
CA PRO A 16 7.52 10.97 -7.22
C PRO A 16 7.49 12.10 -6.17
N GLN A 17 8.61 12.79 -5.98
CA GLN A 17 8.79 13.83 -4.95
C GLN A 17 8.16 15.17 -5.36
N THR A 18 6.86 15.16 -5.62
CA THR A 18 6.07 16.33 -6.03
C THR A 18 5.95 17.35 -4.91
N ASN A 19 5.65 18.61 -5.25
CA ASN A 19 5.39 19.66 -4.27
C ASN A 19 4.21 19.29 -3.36
N GLN A 20 3.20 18.61 -3.90
CA GLN A 20 2.04 18.14 -3.15
C GLN A 20 2.43 17.09 -2.10
N LEU A 21 3.23 16.08 -2.48
CA LEU A 21 3.68 15.06 -1.54
C LEU A 21 4.54 15.69 -0.44
N LYS A 22 5.44 16.61 -0.79
CA LYS A 22 6.25 17.35 0.19
C LYS A 22 5.38 18.14 1.17
N ALA A 23 4.37 18.86 0.70
CA ALA A 23 3.44 19.58 1.57
C ALA A 23 2.69 18.64 2.52
N LEU A 24 2.17 17.50 2.03
CA LEU A 24 1.52 16.50 2.88
C LEU A 24 2.48 15.94 3.93
N MET A 25 3.70 15.61 3.54
CA MET A 25 4.74 15.11 4.44
C MET A 25 5.13 16.14 5.51
N THR A 26 5.16 17.43 5.17
CA THR A 26 5.37 18.52 6.14
C THR A 26 4.26 18.54 7.19
N MET A 27 2.99 18.46 6.77
CA MET A 27 1.85 18.50 7.70
C MET A 27 1.83 17.31 8.65
N ILE A 28 2.07 16.08 8.17
CA ILE A 28 2.04 14.89 9.06
C ILE A 28 3.25 14.81 10.00
N ARG A 29 4.34 15.54 9.70
CA ARG A 29 5.56 15.58 10.50
C ARG A 29 5.61 16.74 11.50
N ASP A 30 4.78 17.77 11.32
CA ASP A 30 4.69 18.86 12.28
C ASP A 30 4.07 18.37 13.60
N ARG A 31 4.80 18.59 14.69
CA ARG A 31 4.38 18.24 16.05
C ARG A 31 3.13 18.99 16.52
N ASN A 32 2.80 20.11 15.87
CA ASN A 32 1.65 20.94 16.21
C ASN A 32 0.38 20.55 15.42
N THR A 33 0.48 19.62 14.47
CA THR A 33 -0.68 19.17 13.69
C THR A 33 -1.70 18.47 14.58
N ILE A 34 -2.93 18.98 14.55
CA ILE A 34 -4.03 18.40 15.32
C ILE A 34 -4.41 17.01 14.77
N ARG A 35 -4.94 16.15 15.65
CA ARG A 35 -5.28 14.75 15.31
C ARG A 35 -6.12 14.61 14.04
N ARG A 36 -7.15 15.45 13.87
CA ARG A 36 -8.05 15.39 12.71
C ARG A 36 -7.28 15.58 11.41
N ASP A 37 -6.42 16.59 11.37
CA ASP A 37 -5.67 16.96 10.17
C ASP A 37 -4.55 15.94 9.92
N PHE A 38 -3.92 15.40 10.98
CA PHE A 38 -2.96 14.31 10.86
C PHE A 38 -3.58 13.08 10.18
N VAL A 39 -4.76 12.64 10.60
CA VAL A 39 -5.47 11.51 10.00
C VAL A 39 -5.80 11.82 8.54
N PHE A 40 -6.41 12.99 8.28
CA PHE A 40 -6.79 13.41 6.93
C PHE A 40 -5.59 13.43 5.95
N TYR A 41 -4.47 14.03 6.33
CA TYR A 41 -3.30 14.11 5.46
C TYR A 41 -2.58 12.76 5.34
N SER A 42 -2.56 11.94 6.40
CA SER A 42 -2.01 10.58 6.35
C SER A 42 -2.79 9.71 5.36
N ASP A 43 -4.12 9.74 5.40
CA ASP A 43 -4.97 8.99 4.47
C ASP A 43 -4.73 9.39 3.02
N ARG A 44 -4.46 10.68 2.76
CA ARG A 44 -4.10 11.16 1.42
C ARG A 44 -2.75 10.62 0.95
N VAL A 45 -1.75 10.57 1.82
CA VAL A 45 -0.44 9.97 1.50
C VAL A 45 -0.58 8.47 1.26
N ILE A 46 -1.35 7.78 2.10
CA ILE A 46 -1.63 6.34 1.97
C ILE A 46 -2.29 6.05 0.63
N ARG A 47 -3.27 6.85 0.19
CA ARG A 47 -3.92 6.66 -1.12
C ARG A 47 -2.92 6.72 -2.27
N LEU A 48 -2.04 7.73 -2.27
CA LEU A 48 -0.99 7.85 -3.30
C LEU A 48 -0.05 6.64 -3.29
N LEU A 49 0.33 6.19 -2.10
CA LEU A 49 1.24 5.05 -1.92
C LEU A 49 0.60 3.73 -2.39
N VAL A 50 -0.69 3.51 -2.10
CA VAL A 50 -1.41 2.31 -2.51
C VAL A 50 -1.58 2.27 -4.03
N GLU A 51 -1.99 3.37 -4.66
CA GLU A 51 -2.14 3.42 -6.13
C GLU A 51 -0.81 3.12 -6.82
N GLU A 52 0.30 3.68 -6.32
CA GLU A 52 1.63 3.36 -6.86
C GLU A 52 2.03 1.91 -6.61
N ALA A 53 1.74 1.37 -5.41
CA ALA A 53 2.05 -0.02 -5.10
C ALA A 53 1.37 -1.01 -6.04
N LEU A 54 0.12 -0.72 -6.47
CA LEU A 54 -0.62 -1.57 -7.39
C LEU A 54 -0.04 -1.60 -8.81
N ASN A 55 0.72 -0.58 -9.22
CA ASN A 55 1.42 -0.58 -10.52
C ASN A 55 2.48 -1.67 -10.64
N HIS A 56 2.91 -2.26 -9.53
CA HIS A 56 3.89 -3.35 -9.51
C HIS A 56 3.26 -4.75 -9.64
N LEU A 57 1.94 -4.83 -9.74
CA LEU A 57 1.25 -6.10 -9.94
C LEU A 57 1.33 -6.57 -11.41
N PRO A 58 1.35 -7.89 -11.65
CA PRO A 58 1.33 -8.42 -13.00
C PRO A 58 0.02 -8.07 -13.70
N VAL A 59 0.12 -7.74 -14.99
CA VAL A 59 -1.03 -7.41 -15.85
C VAL A 59 -1.12 -8.36 -17.04
N VAL A 60 -2.28 -8.39 -17.68
CA VAL A 60 -2.55 -9.09 -18.95
C VAL A 60 -3.18 -8.11 -19.93
N GLU A 61 -2.80 -8.22 -21.20
CA GLU A 61 -3.44 -7.46 -22.27
C GLU A 61 -4.89 -7.88 -22.41
N THR A 62 -5.80 -6.92 -22.58
CA THR A 62 -7.23 -7.17 -22.72
C THR A 62 -7.81 -6.17 -23.70
N THR A 63 -8.53 -6.67 -24.70
CA THR A 63 -9.26 -5.81 -25.65
C THR A 63 -10.73 -5.78 -25.27
N VAL A 64 -11.30 -4.58 -25.18
CA VAL A 64 -12.72 -4.37 -24.91
C VAL A 64 -13.35 -3.58 -26.05
N ILE A 65 -14.65 -3.75 -26.24
CA ILE A 65 -15.43 -2.95 -27.19
C ILE A 65 -16.02 -1.77 -26.40
N THR A 66 -15.75 -0.55 -26.85
CA THR A 66 -16.28 0.66 -26.22
C THR A 66 -17.78 0.83 -26.55
N PRO A 67 -18.52 1.70 -25.83
CA PRO A 67 -19.90 2.03 -26.19
C PRO A 67 -20.09 2.66 -27.58
N THR A 68 -18.99 3.03 -28.26
CA THR A 68 -18.97 3.56 -29.62
C THR A 68 -18.58 2.48 -30.65
N ASP A 69 -18.69 1.20 -30.29
CA ASP A 69 -18.34 0.02 -31.10
C ASP A 69 -16.88 0.01 -31.59
N SER A 70 -15.98 0.69 -30.87
CA SER A 70 -14.55 0.75 -31.22
C SER A 70 -13.75 -0.19 -30.31
N GLU A 71 -12.73 -0.83 -30.86
CA GLU A 71 -11.82 -1.65 -30.05
C GLU A 71 -10.87 -0.76 -29.23
N PHE A 72 -10.79 -1.03 -27.92
CA PHE A 72 -9.82 -0.43 -27.02
C PHE A 72 -8.89 -1.50 -26.46
N LYS A 73 -7.59 -1.37 -26.73
CA LYS A 73 -6.53 -2.26 -26.23
C LYS A 73 -6.03 -1.76 -24.88
N GLY A 74 -6.47 -2.40 -23.82
CA GLY A 74 -6.14 -2.07 -22.43
C GLY A 74 -5.41 -3.17 -21.69
N LEU A 75 -5.41 -3.05 -20.37
CA LEU A 75 -4.78 -3.99 -19.43
C LEU A 75 -5.77 -4.39 -18.35
N ALA A 76 -5.67 -5.62 -17.88
CA ALA A 76 -6.33 -6.11 -16.68
C ALA A 76 -5.29 -6.67 -15.70
N PHE A 77 -5.55 -6.57 -14.40
CA PHE A 77 -4.68 -7.19 -13.40
C PHE A 77 -4.75 -8.72 -13.48
N ARG A 78 -3.60 -9.37 -13.34
CA ARG A 78 -3.50 -10.84 -13.30
C ARG A 78 -3.69 -11.34 -11.87
N GLY A 79 -4.63 -12.26 -11.69
CA GLY A 79 -4.83 -12.95 -10.40
C GLY A 79 -5.60 -12.13 -9.38
N GLN A 80 -5.56 -12.59 -8.12
CA GLN A 80 -6.27 -11.95 -7.02
C GLN A 80 -5.29 -11.44 -5.98
N ILE A 81 -5.58 -10.26 -5.43
CA ILE A 81 -4.74 -9.64 -4.41
C ILE A 81 -5.27 -9.89 -2.99
N CYS A 82 -4.39 -9.77 -2.00
CA CYS A 82 -4.77 -9.57 -0.61
C CYS A 82 -3.86 -8.56 0.09
N GLY A 83 -4.42 -7.85 1.07
CA GLY A 83 -3.64 -7.01 1.98
C GLY A 83 -3.28 -7.79 3.24
N VAL A 84 -2.07 -7.61 3.76
CA VAL A 84 -1.70 -8.11 5.10
C VAL A 84 -1.25 -6.92 5.94
N SER A 85 -2.01 -6.60 6.99
CA SER A 85 -1.65 -5.51 7.91
C SER A 85 -0.86 -6.04 9.11
N ILE A 86 0.25 -5.39 9.42
CA ILE A 86 1.01 -5.63 10.64
C ILE A 86 0.42 -4.73 11.74
N MET A 87 -0.17 -5.35 12.74
CA MET A 87 -0.86 -4.65 13.81
C MET A 87 0.14 -3.90 14.73
N ARG A 88 -0.19 -2.70 15.19
CA ARG A 88 -1.42 -1.91 14.93
C ARG A 88 -1.26 -0.88 13.81
N ALA A 89 -0.03 -0.40 13.58
CA ALA A 89 0.20 0.71 12.65
C ALA A 89 -0.26 0.41 11.22
N GLY A 90 -0.07 -0.83 10.74
CA GLY A 90 -0.49 -1.24 9.40
C GLY A 90 -2.01 -1.19 9.18
N GLU A 91 -2.82 -1.22 10.25
CA GLU A 91 -4.28 -1.13 10.12
C GLU A 91 -4.74 0.21 9.56
N SER A 92 -3.93 1.27 9.74
CA SER A 92 -4.20 2.60 9.17
C SER A 92 -4.28 2.59 7.63
N MET A 93 -3.56 1.68 6.98
CA MET A 93 -3.51 1.60 5.52
C MET A 93 -4.64 0.76 4.91
N GLU A 94 -5.34 -0.03 5.73
CA GLU A 94 -6.38 -0.94 5.23
C GLU A 94 -7.54 -0.19 4.57
N GLN A 95 -7.93 0.96 5.12
CA GLN A 95 -8.98 1.78 4.49
C GLN A 95 -8.54 2.29 3.12
N GLY A 96 -7.29 2.76 3.01
CA GLY A 96 -6.70 3.17 1.74
C GLY A 96 -6.77 2.07 0.69
N LEU A 97 -6.41 0.83 1.06
CA LEU A 97 -6.49 -0.32 0.17
C LEU A 97 -7.93 -0.68 -0.22
N ARG A 98 -8.87 -0.70 0.75
CA ARG A 98 -10.30 -0.99 0.46
C ARG A 98 -10.94 0.06 -0.44
N HIS A 99 -10.51 1.32 -0.38
CA HIS A 99 -11.02 2.39 -1.24
C HIS A 99 -10.51 2.33 -2.69
N VAL A 100 -9.44 1.58 -2.96
CA VAL A 100 -8.90 1.39 -4.31
C VAL A 100 -9.35 0.04 -4.87
N CYS A 101 -9.32 -1.00 -4.05
CA CYS A 101 -9.63 -2.37 -4.44
C CYS A 101 -10.86 -2.88 -3.71
N THR A 102 -12.02 -2.83 -4.38
CA THR A 102 -13.29 -3.32 -3.82
C THR A 102 -13.22 -4.84 -3.59
N GLY A 103 -13.57 -5.28 -2.39
CA GLY A 103 -13.60 -6.71 -2.05
C GLY A 103 -12.25 -7.37 -1.76
N VAL A 104 -11.16 -6.59 -1.62
CA VAL A 104 -9.84 -7.12 -1.23
C VAL A 104 -9.91 -7.85 0.11
N ARG A 105 -9.36 -9.07 0.17
CA ARG A 105 -9.22 -9.83 1.42
C ARG A 105 -8.10 -9.23 2.25
N ILE A 106 -8.31 -9.09 3.56
CA ILE A 106 -7.30 -8.53 4.47
C ILE A 106 -6.98 -9.53 5.57
N GLY A 107 -5.72 -9.94 5.60
CA GLY A 107 -5.11 -10.68 6.70
C GLY A 107 -4.48 -9.74 7.72
N LYS A 108 -4.31 -10.23 8.95
CA LYS A 108 -3.73 -9.48 10.06
C LYS A 108 -2.67 -10.30 10.77
N VAL A 109 -1.56 -9.64 11.10
CA VAL A 109 -0.45 -10.25 11.85
C VAL A 109 -0.07 -9.32 12.99
N LEU A 110 -0.02 -9.84 14.21
CA LEU A 110 0.49 -9.14 15.39
C LEU A 110 1.87 -9.67 15.74
N ILE A 111 2.85 -8.80 15.59
CA ILE A 111 4.24 -9.05 16.02
C ILE A 111 4.53 -8.08 17.16
N GLN A 112 5.07 -8.60 18.25
CA GLN A 112 5.53 -7.79 19.36
C GLN A 112 6.93 -8.24 19.77
N ARG A 113 7.74 -7.26 20.18
CA ARG A 113 9.10 -7.50 20.66
C ARG A 113 9.03 -8.11 22.05
N ASP A 114 9.77 -9.19 22.25
CA ASP A 114 10.03 -9.74 23.58
C ASP A 114 10.90 -8.75 24.39
N GLU A 115 10.47 -8.38 25.59
CA GLU A 115 11.11 -7.34 26.40
C GLU A 115 12.52 -7.74 26.87
N ALA A 116 12.77 -9.03 27.09
CA ALA A 116 14.06 -9.52 27.57
C ALA A 116 15.07 -9.73 26.44
N THR A 117 14.62 -10.33 25.32
CA THR A 117 15.51 -10.75 24.22
C THR A 117 15.57 -9.76 23.06
N ALA A 118 14.66 -8.79 23.02
CA ALA A 118 14.48 -7.86 21.92
C ALA A 118 14.07 -8.49 20.57
N LEU A 119 13.79 -9.79 20.53
CA LEU A 119 13.44 -10.48 19.31
C LEU A 119 11.93 -10.35 19.01
N PRO A 120 11.55 -10.25 17.71
CA PRO A 120 10.15 -10.26 17.32
C PRO A 120 9.53 -11.64 17.59
N LYS A 121 8.38 -11.65 18.29
CA LYS A 121 7.55 -12.84 18.47
C LYS A 121 6.20 -12.65 17.78
N LEU A 122 5.72 -13.72 17.14
CA LEU A 122 4.40 -13.77 16.54
C LEU A 122 3.37 -14.11 17.62
N TYR A 123 2.41 -13.21 17.85
CA TYR A 123 1.36 -13.40 18.85
C TYR A 123 0.01 -13.77 18.23
N TYR A 124 -0.28 -13.25 17.05
CA TYR A 124 -1.54 -13.51 16.35
C TYR A 124 -1.33 -13.45 14.84
N SER A 125 -1.98 -14.37 14.13
CA SER A 125 -2.04 -14.38 12.68
C SER A 125 -3.41 -14.87 12.25
N LYS A 126 -4.06 -14.11 11.37
CA LYS A 126 -5.29 -14.52 10.69
C LYS A 126 -5.19 -14.08 9.25
N LEU A 127 -4.95 -15.04 8.37
CA LEU A 127 -4.72 -14.83 6.94
C LEU A 127 -5.83 -15.54 6.14
N PRO A 128 -6.12 -15.11 4.91
CA PRO A 128 -6.95 -15.89 3.99
C PRO A 128 -6.34 -17.28 3.75
N ASP A 129 -7.18 -18.32 3.72
CA ASP A 129 -6.70 -19.71 3.53
C ASP A 129 -6.00 -19.93 2.18
N ASP A 130 -6.35 -19.11 1.18
CA ASP A 130 -5.80 -19.14 -0.18
C ASP A 130 -4.67 -18.12 -0.41
N ILE A 131 -4.06 -17.58 0.64
CA ILE A 131 -3.01 -16.55 0.53
C ILE A 131 -1.82 -16.99 -0.33
N ALA A 132 -1.47 -18.29 -0.33
CA ALA A 132 -0.38 -18.83 -1.14
C ALA A 132 -0.60 -18.70 -2.66
N HIS A 133 -1.85 -18.45 -3.09
CA HIS A 133 -2.24 -18.30 -4.48
C HIS A 133 -2.62 -16.84 -4.83
N ARG A 134 -2.32 -15.90 -3.94
CA ARG A 134 -2.63 -14.47 -4.10
C ARG A 134 -1.36 -13.64 -4.22
N TYR A 135 -1.52 -12.45 -4.80
CA TYR A 135 -0.52 -11.39 -4.81
C TYR A 135 -0.68 -10.44 -3.63
#